data_AF-A0A2R8AC67-F1
#
_entry.id   AF-A0A2R8AC67-F1
#
_cell.length_a   1.000
_cell.length_b   1.000
_cell.length_c   1.000
_cell.angle_alpha   90.00
_cell.angle_beta   90.00
_cell.angle_gamma   90.00
#
_symmetry.space_group_name_H-M   'P 1'
#
loop_
_entity.id
_entity.type
_entity.pdbx_description
1 polymer ?
#
loop_
_entity_poly.entity_id
_entity_poly.type
_entity_poly.pdbx_seq_one_letter_code
_entity_poly.pdbx_strand_id
1 'polypeptide(L)'
;MAEFEYKTIVAPTAPRKYKGVKSADERFARTVADAMNEAAAGGWQFVRTETLSVLVKKGALRGKDYEDRTVMVFSREKTMRSPALAGYATDRAEPTL
;
A
#
# COMPACT_ATOMS: atom_id res chain seq x y z
N MET A 1 22.12 6.66 2.07
CA MET A 1 20.72 7.15 2.00
C MET A 1 19.82 5.96 2.21
N ALA A 2 18.73 6.11 2.97
CA ALA A 2 17.75 5.04 3.11
C ALA A 2 17.10 4.77 1.73
N GLU A 3 17.03 3.51 1.32
CA GLU A 3 16.29 3.12 0.13
C GLU A 3 14.82 2.95 0.50
N PHE A 4 13.90 3.44 -0.33
CA PHE A 4 12.47 3.33 -0.10
C PHE A 4 11.80 2.45 -1.15
N GLU A 5 10.83 1.67 -0.72
CA GLU A 5 9.83 1.05 -1.58
C GLU A 5 8.53 1.85 -1.52
N TYR A 6 7.81 1.88 -2.64
CA TYR A 6 6.51 2.54 -2.75
C TYR A 6 5.44 1.54 -3.19
N LYS A 7 4.26 1.69 -2.62
CA LYS A 7 3.04 0.98 -3.00
C LYS A 7 1.96 2.00 -3.31
N THR A 8 1.20 1.77 -4.37
CA THR A 8 0.00 2.55 -4.67
C THR A 8 -1.22 1.64 -4.70
N ILE A 9 -2.35 2.13 -4.22
CA ILE A 9 -3.66 1.49 -4.37
C ILE A 9 -4.64 2.53 -4.89
N VAL A 10 -5.67 2.09 -5.61
CA VAL A 10 -6.78 2.98 -5.99
C VAL A 10 -7.48 3.42 -4.70
N ALA A 11 -7.72 4.73 -4.55
CA ALA A 11 -8.43 5.25 -3.40
C ALA A 11 -9.88 4.71 -3.39
N PRO A 12 -10.44 4.34 -2.22
CA PRO A 12 -11.83 3.94 -2.14
C PRO A 12 -12.75 5.06 -2.65
N THR A 13 -13.61 4.73 -3.61
CA THR A 13 -14.60 5.67 -4.19
C THR A 13 -16.02 5.43 -3.66
N ALA A 14 -16.23 4.36 -2.91
CA ALA A 14 -17.54 3.99 -2.35
C ALA A 14 -17.40 3.38 -0.95
N PRO A 15 -18.35 3.64 -0.04
CA PRO A 15 -18.35 3.06 1.29
C PRO A 15 -18.65 1.55 1.26
N ARG A 16 -17.90 0.77 2.03
CA ARG A 16 -18.25 -0.61 2.35
C ARG A 16 -19.45 -0.65 3.31
N LYS A 17 -20.13 -1.79 3.35
CA LYS A 17 -21.22 -2.03 4.30
C LYS A 17 -20.61 -2.49 5.63
N TYR A 18 -20.97 -1.79 6.71
CA TYR A 18 -20.57 -2.13 8.07
C TYR A 18 -21.81 -2.40 8.92
N LYS A 19 -21.78 -3.51 9.68
CA LYS A 19 -22.86 -3.85 10.60
C LYS A 19 -22.96 -2.78 11.70
N GLY A 20 -24.17 -2.29 11.96
CA GLY A 20 -24.43 -1.32 13.01
C GLY A 20 -24.13 0.15 12.67
N VAL A 21 -23.50 0.42 11.52
CA VAL A 21 -23.17 1.80 11.09
C VAL A 21 -24.22 2.30 10.11
N LYS A 22 -24.95 3.35 10.50
CA LYS A 22 -26.04 3.92 9.68
C LYS A 22 -25.57 5.06 8.78
N SER A 23 -24.64 5.88 9.23
CA SER A 23 -24.16 7.06 8.49
C SER A 23 -23.38 6.66 7.24
N ALA A 24 -23.60 7.35 6.12
CA ALA A 24 -22.82 7.13 4.89
C ALA A 24 -21.37 7.62 5.07
N ASP A 25 -21.19 8.78 5.67
CA ASP A 25 -19.88 9.38 5.92
C ASP A 25 -19.04 8.53 6.87
N GLU A 26 -19.66 8.00 7.93
CA GLU A 26 -18.98 7.10 8.87
C GLU A 26 -18.54 5.79 8.19
N ARG A 27 -19.39 5.23 7.32
CA ARG A 27 -19.01 4.06 6.52
C ARG A 27 -17.87 4.39 5.56
N PHE A 28 -17.88 5.56 4.95
CA PHE A 28 -16.83 5.96 4.02
C PHE A 28 -15.50 6.19 4.74
N ALA A 29 -15.51 6.93 5.85
CA ALA A 29 -14.34 7.15 6.70
C ALA A 29 -13.75 5.81 7.17
N ARG A 30 -14.59 4.87 7.61
CA ARG A 30 -14.14 3.52 7.99
C ARG A 30 -13.57 2.73 6.81
N THR A 31 -14.12 2.90 5.61
CA THR A 31 -13.57 2.26 4.40
C THR A 31 -12.17 2.75 4.08
N VAL A 32 -11.94 4.06 4.21
CA VAL A 32 -10.61 4.65 4.04
C VAL A 32 -9.65 4.17 5.13
N ALA A 33 -10.10 4.18 6.39
CA ALA A 33 -9.31 3.68 7.53
C ALA A 33 -8.92 2.21 7.36
N ASP A 34 -9.84 1.34 6.92
CA ASP A 34 -9.55 -0.07 6.64
C ASP A 34 -8.47 -0.22 5.56
N ALA A 35 -8.53 0.56 4.48
CA ALA A 35 -7.51 0.53 3.43
C ALA A 35 -6.12 0.99 3.94
N MET A 36 -6.09 2.02 4.80
CA MET A 36 -4.86 2.47 5.44
C MET A 36 -4.29 1.41 6.40
N ASN A 37 -5.15 0.81 7.23
CA ASN A 37 -4.76 -0.21 8.19
C ASN A 37 -4.27 -1.49 7.52
N GLU A 38 -4.90 -1.91 6.41
CA GLU A 38 -4.45 -3.04 5.61
C GLU A 38 -3.04 -2.80 5.04
N ALA A 39 -2.76 -1.60 4.55
CA ALA A 39 -1.41 -1.23 4.13
C ALA A 39 -0.43 -1.20 5.32
N ALA A 40 -0.82 -0.59 6.44
CA ALA A 40 -0.01 -0.50 7.64
C ALA A 40 0.35 -1.87 8.23
N ALA A 41 -0.55 -2.84 8.16
CA ALA A 41 -0.29 -4.23 8.55
C ALA A 41 0.86 -4.87 7.75
N GLY A 42 1.09 -4.43 6.52
CA GLY A 42 2.23 -4.82 5.68
C GLY A 42 3.50 -3.99 5.88
N GLY A 43 3.54 -3.12 6.90
CA GLY A 43 4.64 -2.21 7.18
C GLY A 43 4.69 -0.98 6.27
N TRP A 44 3.58 -0.65 5.58
CA TRP A 44 3.52 0.52 4.70
C TRP A 44 2.99 1.75 5.43
N GLN A 45 3.62 2.90 5.23
CA GLN A 45 3.22 4.19 5.79
C GLN A 45 2.52 5.04 4.73
N PHE A 46 1.42 5.69 5.10
CA PHE A 46 0.71 6.58 4.19
C PHE A 46 1.53 7.85 3.93
N VAL A 47 1.62 8.24 2.66
CA VAL A 47 2.34 9.44 2.23
C VAL A 47 1.35 10.52 1.80
N ARG A 48 0.52 10.21 0.79
CA ARG A 48 -0.45 11.16 0.21
C ARG A 48 -1.46 10.47 -0.70
N THR A 49 -2.43 11.24 -1.14
CA THR A 49 -3.29 10.90 -2.29
C THR A 49 -2.87 11.68 -3.53
N GLU A 50 -3.01 11.08 -4.71
CA GLU A 50 -2.71 11.71 -6.00
C GLU A 50 -3.84 11.42 -6.99
N THR A 51 -4.20 12.38 -7.84
CA THR A 51 -5.22 12.19 -8.90
C THR A 51 -4.53 12.22 -10.26
N LEU A 52 -4.68 11.13 -11.03
CA LEU A 52 -4.01 10.93 -12.30
C LEU A 52 -5.04 10.67 -13.41
N SER A 53 -4.88 11.32 -14.57
CA SER A 53 -5.71 11.04 -15.75
C SER A 53 -5.22 9.76 -16.45
N VAL A 54 -6.09 8.77 -16.54
CA VAL A 54 -5.80 7.45 -17.13
C VAL A 54 -6.46 7.34 -18.49
N LEU A 55 -5.70 6.92 -19.50
CA LEU A 55 -6.24 6.62 -20.82
C LEU A 55 -7.11 5.35 -20.75
N VAL A 56 -8.39 5.48 -21.08
CA VAL A 56 -9.34 4.38 -21.15
C VAL A 56 -9.60 4.04 -22.62
N LYS A 57 -9.36 2.78 -23.02
CA LYS A 57 -9.68 2.31 -24.38
C LYS A 57 -11.18 2.04 -24.48
N LYS A 58 -11.93 2.88 -25.19
CA LYS A 58 -13.36 2.62 -25.51
C LYS A 58 -13.51 2.05 -26.92
N GLY A 59 -13.55 0.72 -27.02
CA GLY A 59 -13.97 -0.02 -28.23
C GLY A 59 -13.09 0.18 -29.47
N ALA A 60 -13.28 -0.67 -30.49
CA ALA A 60 -12.45 -0.68 -31.70
C ALA A 60 -12.69 0.50 -32.67
N LEU A 61 -13.71 1.35 -32.42
CA LEU A 61 -14.19 2.37 -33.37
C LEU A 61 -14.39 3.76 -32.76
N ARG A 62 -13.99 4.01 -31.51
CA ARG A 62 -14.11 5.34 -30.87
C ARG A 62 -12.79 5.73 -30.20
N GLY A 63 -12.47 7.03 -30.25
CA GLY A 63 -11.16 7.59 -29.94
C GLY A 63 -10.65 7.42 -28.50
N LYS A 64 -9.54 8.09 -28.19
CA LYS A 64 -8.93 8.10 -26.85
C LYS A 64 -9.85 8.84 -25.87
N ASP A 65 -10.16 8.21 -24.74
CA ASP A 65 -10.89 8.82 -23.62
C ASP A 65 -9.99 8.82 -22.37
N TYR A 66 -10.12 9.83 -21.51
CA TYR A 66 -9.29 9.96 -20.29
C TYR A 66 -10.20 10.06 -19.07
N GLU A 67 -9.92 9.25 -18.05
CA GLU A 67 -10.64 9.26 -16.77
C GLU A 67 -9.69 9.57 -15.63
N ASP A 68 -10.05 10.51 -14.77
CA ASP A 68 -9.29 10.80 -13.56
C ASP A 68 -9.48 9.70 -12.52
N ARG A 69 -8.37 9.20 -11.98
CA ARG A 69 -8.35 8.20 -10.91
C ARG A 69 -7.49 8.69 -9.76
N THR A 70 -8.07 8.69 -8.57
CA THR A 70 -7.34 8.98 -7.33
C THR A 70 -6.70 7.71 -6.78
N VAL A 71 -5.44 7.80 -6.40
CA VAL A 71 -4.65 6.73 -5.78
C VAL A 71 -4.14 7.18 -4.40
N MET A 72 -4.00 6.24 -3.49
CA MET A 72 -3.32 6.41 -2.20
C MET A 72 -1.90 5.87 -2.34
N VAL A 73 -0.91 6.69 -1.98
CA VAL A 73 0.51 6.38 -2.06
C VAL A 73 1.03 6.04 -0.67
N PHE A 74 1.75 4.93 -0.58
CA PHE A 74 2.40 4.47 0.64
C PHE A 74 3.89 4.23 0.38
N SER A 75 4.70 4.36 1.43
CA SER A 75 6.12 4.05 1.40
C SER A 75 6.54 3.19 2.58
N ARG A 76 7.68 2.52 2.45
CA ARG A 76 8.40 1.90 3.56
C ARG A 76 9.89 1.91 3.27
N GLU A 77 10.71 1.89 4.30
CA GLU A 77 12.15 1.69 4.14
C GLU A 77 12.43 0.27 3.66
N LYS A 78 13.29 0.12 2.65
CA LYS A 78 13.93 -1.16 2.37
C LYS A 78 14.87 -1.45 3.52
N THR A 79 14.56 -2.47 4.30
CA THR A 79 15.59 -3.07 5.14
C THR A 79 16.69 -3.58 4.21
N MET A 80 17.80 -2.85 4.11
CA MET A 80 19.01 -3.41 3.53
C MET A 80 19.33 -4.64 4.38
N ARG A 81 19.20 -5.83 3.81
CA ARG A 81 19.75 -7.02 4.46
C ARG A 81 21.26 -6.87 4.40
N SER A 82 21.86 -6.34 5.47
CA SER A 82 23.32 -6.30 5.59
C SER A 82 23.85 -7.73 5.45
N PRO A 83 24.74 -8.02 4.50
CA PRO A 83 25.36 -9.35 4.40
C PRO A 83 26.20 -9.70 5.64
N ALA A 84 26.51 -8.73 6.49
CA ALA A 84 27.33 -8.89 7.69
C ALA A 84 26.73 -9.80 8.78
N LEU A 85 25.41 -10.03 8.82
CA LEU A 85 24.79 -10.91 9.82
C LEU A 85 24.69 -12.39 9.39
N ALA A 86 25.01 -12.71 8.13
CA ALA A 86 24.99 -14.09 7.65
C ALA A 86 26.23 -14.91 8.08
N GLY A 87 27.31 -14.24 8.49
CA GLY A 87 28.59 -14.88 8.84
C GLY A 87 28.83 -15.17 10.32
N TYR A 88 28.01 -14.64 11.23
CA TYR A 88 28.23 -14.81 12.68
C TYR A 88 27.45 -15.98 13.31
N ALA A 89 26.67 -16.74 12.52
CA ALA A 89 25.80 -17.79 13.04
C ALA A 89 26.39 -19.21 13.06
N THR A 90 27.68 -19.41 12.73
CA THR A 90 28.24 -20.77 12.57
C THR A 90 29.34 -21.20 13.54
N ASP A 91 29.70 -20.42 14.58
CA ASP A 91 30.85 -20.79 15.43
C ASP A 91 30.59 -20.73 16.94
N ARG A 92 29.46 -21.29 17.39
CA ARG A 92 29.30 -21.72 18.79
C ARG A 92 28.73 -23.14 18.85
N ALA A 93 29.53 -24.10 18.38
CA ALA A 93 29.46 -25.46 18.90
C ALA A 93 30.56 -25.58 19.95
N GLU A 94 30.18 -25.54 21.23
CA GLU A 94 31.12 -25.83 22.31
C GLU A 94 31.55 -27.31 22.21
N PRO A 95 32.87 -27.62 22.21
CA PRO A 95 33.31 -29.00 22.35
C PRO A 95 33.06 -29.41 23.81
N THR A 96 32.11 -30.32 24.01
CA THR A 96 31.91 -30.97 25.31
C THR A 96 33.07 -31.98 25.50
N LEU A 97 33.88 -31.76 26.54
CA LEU A 97 34.87 -32.72 27.06
C LEU A 97 34.18 -33.80 27.90
#